data_AF-A0AAW0GEJ6-F1
#
_entry.id   AF-A0AAW0GEJ6-F1
#
_cell.length_a   1.000
_cell.length_b   1.000
_cell.length_c   1.000
_cell.angle_alpha   90.00
_cell.angle_beta   90.00
_cell.angle_gamma   90.00
#
_symmetry.space_group_name_H-M   'P 1'
#
loop_
_entity.id
_entity.type
_entity.pdbx_description
1 polymer ?
#
loop_
_entity_poly.entity_id
_entity_poly.type
_entity_poly.pdbx_seq_one_letter_code
_entity_poly.pdbx_strand_id
1 'polypeptide(L)'
;MILFSRSVQWGMHYSLPTDDGVVFTEDKARGILKGMGTLASKVTSNERPSILVDVESGRPTEVEVLVGEVVRMGRKLAVPTPRLETFYAILLITQTELLHKCGIRR
;
A
#
# COMPACT_ATOMS: atom_id res chain seq x y z
N MET A 1 -23.53 -19.94 -24.58
CA MET A 1 -24.55 -19.97 -23.50
C MET A 1 -23.87 -20.47 -22.24
N ILE A 2 -23.38 -19.56 -21.39
CA ILE A 2 -22.68 -19.92 -20.14
C ILE A 2 -23.68 -19.70 -19.01
N LEU A 3 -24.10 -20.81 -18.40
CA LEU A 3 -25.07 -20.86 -17.31
C LEU A 3 -24.42 -20.39 -16.01
N PHE A 4 -25.05 -19.40 -15.39
CA PHE A 4 -24.80 -18.96 -14.02
C PHE A 4 -25.60 -19.86 -13.07
N SER A 5 -24.96 -20.53 -12.11
CA SER A 5 -25.71 -21.18 -11.01
C SER A 5 -24.87 -21.28 -9.74
N ARG A 6 -25.36 -20.53 -8.74
CA ARG A 6 -25.29 -20.74 -7.28
C ARG A 6 -24.00 -21.37 -6.71
N SER A 7 -23.27 -20.59 -5.94
CA SER A 7 -23.07 -20.78 -4.48
C SER A 7 -21.87 -19.94 -4.03
N VAL A 8 -22.13 -18.74 -3.51
CA VAL A 8 -21.09 -17.95 -2.83
C VAL A 8 -21.54 -17.82 -1.38
N GLN A 9 -21.13 -18.82 -0.60
CA GLN A 9 -21.34 -18.90 0.84
C GLN A 9 -20.11 -18.23 1.49
N TRP A 10 -20.17 -16.91 1.64
CA TRP A 10 -19.05 -16.13 2.18
C TRP A 10 -19.07 -16.19 3.71
N GLY A 11 -18.32 -17.14 4.26
CA GLY A 11 -18.00 -17.24 5.69
C GLY A 11 -16.49 -17.41 5.90
N MET A 12 -15.69 -16.39 5.56
CA MET A 12 -14.24 -16.41 5.77
C MET A 12 -13.79 -15.30 6.72
N HIS A 13 -13.28 -15.70 7.88
CA HIS A 13 -12.34 -14.90 8.65
C HIS A 13 -11.08 -14.72 7.80
N TYR A 14 -10.77 -13.48 7.39
CA TYR A 14 -9.52 -13.16 6.69
C TYR A 14 -8.35 -13.24 7.69
N SER A 15 -7.76 -14.40 7.85
CA SER A 15 -6.43 -14.55 8.44
C SER A 15 -5.45 -14.86 7.31
N LEU A 16 -4.68 -13.86 6.87
CA LEU A 16 -3.49 -14.13 6.05
C LEU A 16 -2.52 -14.94 6.93
N PRO A 17 -2.06 -16.14 6.50
CA PRO A 17 -1.04 -16.86 7.24
C PRO A 17 0.26 -16.06 7.14
N THR A 18 0.61 -15.46 8.27
CA THR A 18 1.88 -14.79 8.56
C THR A 18 2.80 -15.84 9.17
N ASP A 19 3.98 -16.07 8.58
CA ASP A 19 4.97 -17.06 9.05
C ASP A 19 5.44 -16.81 10.50
N ASP A 20 5.13 -15.62 11.04
CA ASP A 20 5.42 -15.12 12.38
C ASP A 20 4.25 -15.27 13.38
N GLY A 21 3.12 -15.89 12.99
CA GLY A 21 1.99 -16.18 13.89
C GLY A 21 1.12 -14.97 14.24
N VAL A 22 1.32 -13.83 13.59
CA VAL A 22 0.57 -12.59 13.84
C VAL A 22 -0.76 -12.61 13.08
N VAL A 23 -1.85 -12.96 13.74
CA VAL A 23 -3.19 -12.93 13.14
C VAL A 23 -3.62 -11.48 12.88
N PHE A 24 -3.79 -11.13 11.60
CA PHE A 24 -4.32 -9.84 11.19
C PHE A 24 -5.83 -9.95 10.99
N THR A 25 -6.62 -9.41 11.93
CA THR A 25 -8.09 -9.46 11.87
C THR A 25 -8.66 -8.22 11.17
N GLU A 26 -9.90 -8.34 10.68
CA GLU A 26 -10.62 -7.22 10.09
C GLU A 26 -10.76 -6.03 11.05
N ASP A 27 -11.02 -6.28 12.33
CA ASP A 27 -11.11 -5.23 13.36
C ASP A 27 -9.79 -4.49 13.52
N LYS A 28 -8.66 -5.20 13.47
CA LYS A 28 -7.33 -4.61 13.52
C LYS A 28 -7.07 -3.76 12.27
N ALA A 29 -7.45 -4.26 11.09
CA ALA A 29 -7.36 -3.52 9.83
C ALA A 29 -8.17 -2.22 9.86
N ARG A 30 -9.43 -2.29 10.31
CA ARG A 30 -10.32 -1.12 10.48
C ARG A 30 -9.77 -0.15 11.51
N GLY A 31 -9.22 -0.65 12.62
CA GLY A 31 -8.57 0.15 13.65
C GLY A 31 -7.39 0.96 13.10
N ILE A 32 -6.51 0.31 12.33
CA ILE A 32 -5.38 0.98 11.67
C ILE A 32 -5.87 2.04 10.69
N LEU A 33 -6.86 1.71 9.84
CA LEU A 33 -7.39 2.66 8.86
C LEU A 33 -8.02 3.89 9.52
N LYS A 34 -8.79 3.70 10.60
CA LYS A 34 -9.41 4.79 11.37
C LYS A 34 -8.35 5.62 12.09
N GLY A 35 -7.34 4.98 12.68
CA GLY A 35 -6.20 5.64 13.32
C GLY A 35 -5.46 6.53 12.33
N MET A 36 -5.10 5.99 11.16
CA MET A 36 -4.43 6.72 10.09
C MET A 36 -5.29 7.88 9.56
N GLY A 37 -6.59 7.66 9.35
CA GLY A 37 -7.51 8.73 8.95
C GLY A 37 -7.59 9.86 9.98
N THR A 38 -7.55 9.51 11.27
CA THR A 38 -7.56 10.50 12.36
C THR A 38 -6.26 11.32 12.37
N LEU A 39 -5.11 10.67 12.19
CA LEU A 39 -3.82 11.35 12.08
C LEU A 39 -3.83 12.31 10.88
N ALA A 40 -4.23 11.83 9.70
CA ALA A 40 -4.30 12.62 8.49
C ALA A 40 -5.28 13.82 8.58
N SER A 41 -6.40 13.67 9.31
CA SER A 41 -7.40 14.74 9.48
C SER A 41 -7.00 15.82 10.47
N LYS A 42 -6.04 15.54 11.36
CA LYS A 42 -5.58 16.51 12.35
C LYS A 42 -4.57 17.45 11.70
N VAL A 43 -5.06 18.65 11.37
CA VAL A 43 -4.30 19.77 10.78
C VAL A 43 -3.05 20.15 11.59
N THR A 44 -2.99 19.78 12.87
CA THR A 44 -1.85 20.07 13.77
C THR A 44 -0.87 18.90 13.94
N SER A 45 -1.10 17.75 13.31
CA SER A 45 -0.14 16.66 13.40
C SER A 45 1.11 17.04 12.63
N ASN A 46 2.23 17.25 13.33
CA ASN A 46 3.54 17.46 12.71
C ASN A 46 4.13 16.14 12.17
N GLU A 47 3.28 15.12 12.05
CA GLU A 47 3.62 13.77 11.61
C GLU A 47 3.73 13.77 10.10
N ARG A 48 4.96 13.88 9.61
CA ARG A 48 5.26 13.93 8.19
C ARG A 48 5.65 12.54 7.69
N PRO A 49 5.00 12.00 6.63
CA PRO A 49 5.41 10.73 6.04
C PRO A 49 6.86 10.77 5.54
N SER A 50 7.63 9.71 5.78
CA SER A 50 9.04 9.59 5.36
C SER A 50 9.22 9.83 3.86
N ILE A 51 8.39 9.18 3.02
CA ILE A 51 8.41 9.39 1.55
C ILE A 51 8.25 10.87 1.19
N LEU A 52 7.38 11.61 1.89
CA LEU A 52 7.19 13.04 1.63
C LEU A 52 8.45 13.84 1.99
N VAL A 53 9.08 13.50 3.12
CA VAL A 53 10.34 14.13 3.55
C VAL A 53 11.48 13.84 2.55
N ASP A 54 11.56 12.63 1.99
CA ASP A 54 12.54 12.28 0.96
C ASP A 54 12.32 13.05 -0.34
N VAL A 55 11.06 13.19 -0.78
CA VAL A 55 10.70 13.98 -1.96
C VAL A 55 11.12 15.44 -1.80
N GLU A 56 10.80 16.06 -0.67
CA GLU A 56 11.19 17.45 -0.38
C GLU A 56 12.71 17.63 -0.26
N SER A 57 13.40 16.61 0.25
CA SER A 57 14.85 16.62 0.39
C SER A 57 15.58 16.24 -0.91
N GLY A 58 14.87 15.89 -1.98
CA GLY A 58 15.47 15.46 -3.24
C GLY A 58 16.21 14.12 -3.17
N ARG A 59 15.85 13.23 -2.22
CA ARG A 59 16.50 11.92 -2.04
C ARG A 59 15.69 10.80 -2.69
N PRO A 60 16.30 9.65 -3.03
CA PRO A 60 15.55 8.46 -3.43
C PRO A 60 14.59 8.02 -2.33
N THR A 61 13.38 7.66 -2.71
CA THR A 61 12.32 7.20 -1.79
C THR A 61 12.30 5.68 -1.65
N GLU A 62 11.62 5.20 -0.61
CA GLU A 62 11.34 3.79 -0.32
C GLU A 62 10.08 3.22 -1.02
N VAL A 63 9.59 3.88 -2.09
CA VAL A 63 8.32 3.51 -2.76
C VAL A 63 8.24 2.05 -3.22
N GLU A 64 9.35 1.48 -3.68
CA GLU A 64 9.42 0.10 -4.18
C GLU A 64 9.18 -0.93 -3.08
N VAL A 65 9.73 -0.67 -1.88
CA VAL A 65 9.65 -1.57 -0.73
C VAL A 65 8.32 -1.42 0.00
N LEU A 66 7.81 -0.19 0.13
CA LEU A 66 6.55 0.05 0.83
C LEU A 66 5.32 -0.23 -0.04
N VAL A 67 5.21 0.45 -1.18
CA VAL A 67 4.00 0.41 -2.03
C VAL A 67 4.12 -0.69 -3.09
N GLY A 68 5.29 -0.80 -3.71
CA GLY A 68 5.56 -1.79 -4.75
C GLY A 68 5.42 -3.23 -4.26
N GLU A 69 5.86 -3.52 -3.02
CA GLU A 69 5.68 -4.84 -2.40
C GLU A 69 4.20 -5.20 -2.24
N VAL A 70 3.38 -4.29 -1.72
CA VAL A 70 1.94 -4.56 -1.54
C VAL A 70 1.23 -4.78 -2.88
N VAL A 71 1.61 -4.04 -3.93
CA VAL A 71 1.08 -4.27 -5.28
C VAL A 71 1.48 -5.65 -5.81
N ARG A 72 2.74 -6.06 -5.68
CA ARG A 72 3.19 -7.40 -6.10
C ARG A 72 2.54 -8.52 -5.29
N MET A 73 2.41 -8.35 -3.98
CA MET A 73 1.70 -9.31 -3.12
C MET A 73 0.24 -9.43 -3.53
N GLY A 74 -0.45 -8.31 -3.77
CA GLY A 74 -1.83 -8.29 -4.25
C GLY A 74 -1.99 -9.09 -5.55
N ARG A 75 -1.10 -8.87 -6.52
CA ARG A 75 -1.08 -9.64 -7.78
C ARG A 75 -0.84 -11.12 -7.55
N LYS A 76 0.17 -11.49 -6.74
CA LYS A 76 0.51 -12.89 -6.42
C LYS A 76 -0.66 -13.62 -5.75
N LEU A 77 -1.41 -12.93 -4.91
CA LEU A 77 -2.55 -13.47 -4.17
C LEU A 77 -3.90 -13.25 -4.88
N ALA A 78 -3.90 -12.72 -6.11
CA ALA A 78 -5.09 -12.35 -6.87
C ALA A 78 -6.07 -11.41 -6.10
N VAL A 79 -5.52 -10.55 -5.24
CA VAL A 79 -6.26 -9.51 -4.51
C VAL A 79 -6.13 -8.19 -5.28
N PRO A 80 -7.24 -7.63 -5.83
CA PRO A 80 -7.20 -6.37 -6.55
C PRO A 80 -6.81 -5.19 -5.64
N THR A 81 -5.81 -4.41 -6.06
CA THR A 81 -5.34 -3.21 -5.35
C THR A 81 -5.38 -1.95 -6.24
N PRO A 82 -6.48 -1.68 -6.98
CA PRO A 82 -6.48 -0.71 -8.09
C PRO A 82 -6.08 0.71 -7.69
N ARG A 83 -6.50 1.17 -6.49
CA ARG A 83 -6.08 2.49 -5.98
C ARG A 83 -4.58 2.55 -5.73
N LEU A 84 -4.02 1.48 -5.14
CA LEU A 84 -2.61 1.41 -4.81
C LEU A 84 -1.75 1.29 -6.08
N GLU A 85 -2.22 0.55 -7.09
CA GLU A 85 -1.56 0.47 -8.39
C GLU A 85 -1.47 1.84 -9.08
N THR A 86 -2.54 2.64 -9.04
CA THR A 86 -2.52 4.01 -9.58
C THR A 86 -1.53 4.90 -8.82
N PHE A 87 -1.55 4.87 -7.48
CA PHE A 87 -0.60 5.65 -6.67
C PHE A 87 0.84 5.20 -6.92
N TYR A 88 1.09 3.90 -7.01
CA TYR A 88 2.40 3.34 -7.30
C TYR A 88 2.94 3.84 -8.64
N ALA A 89 2.11 3.82 -9.69
CA ALA A 89 2.51 4.31 -11.02
C ALA A 89 2.90 5.80 -10.99
N ILE A 90 2.13 6.64 -10.28
CA ILE A 90 2.44 8.07 -10.14
C ILE A 90 3.74 8.28 -9.35
N LEU A 91 3.90 7.60 -8.23
CA LEU A 91 5.08 7.75 -7.38
C LEU A 91 6.37 7.24 -8.05
N LEU A 92 6.28 6.26 -8.96
CA LEU A 92 7.42 5.82 -9.78
C LEU A 92 7.95 6.93 -10.69
N ILE A 93 7.08 7.81 -11.20
CA ILE A 93 7.51 8.97 -12.00
C ILE A 93 8.32 9.91 -11.11
N THR A 94 7.81 10.23 -9.92
CA THR A 94 8.53 11.06 -8.94
C THR A 94 9.87 10.44 -8.55
N GLN A 95 9.91 9.12 -8.28
CA GLN A 95 11.14 8.41 -7.95
C GLN A 95 12.16 8.47 -9.09
N THR A 96 11.73 8.32 -10.34
CA THR A 96 12.61 8.39 -11.51
C THR A 96 13.30 9.74 -11.60
N GLU A 97 12.54 10.83 -11.42
CA GLU A 97 13.09 12.18 -11.38
C GLU A 97 14.09 12.39 -10.24
N LEU A 98 13.80 11.84 -9.05
CA LEU A 98 14.70 11.93 -7.89
C LEU A 98 16.00 11.16 -8.12
N LEU A 99 15.93 9.96 -8.69
CA LEU A 99 17.10 9.14 -9.03
C LEU A 99 18.00 9.85 -10.05
N HIS A 100 17.40 10.48 -11.07
CA HIS A 100 18.14 11.30 -12.04
C HIS A 100 18.88 12.45 -11.38
N LYS A 101 18.21 13.19 -10.47
CA LYS A 101 18.84 14.31 -9.73
C LYS A 101 19.99 13.85 -8.84
N CYS A 102 19.89 12.66 -8.26
CA CYS A 102 20.97 12.07 -7.44
C CYS A 102 22.11 11.46 -8.28
N GLY A 103 22.03 11.47 -9.61
CA GLY A 103 23.01 10.81 -10.48
C GLY A 103 22.99 9.29 -10.40
N ILE A 104 21.93 8.71 -9.81
CA ILE A 104 21.74 7.27 -9.68
C ILE A 104 21.00 6.81 -10.94
N ARG A 105 21.73 6.30 -11.92
CA ARG A 105 21.13 5.68 -13.11
C ARG A 105 20.72 4.24 -12.81
N ARG A 106 19.48 3.87 -13.15
CA ARG A 106 19.08 2.48 -13.35
C ARG A 106 19.51 2.01 -14.72
#